data_AF-A0A952PP94-F1
#
_entry.id   AF-A0A952PP94-F1
#
_cell.length_a   1.000
_cell.length_b   1.000
_cell.length_c   1.000
_cell.angle_alpha   90.00
_cell.angle_beta   90.00
_cell.angle_gamma   90.00
#
_symmetry.space_group_name_H-M   'P 1'
#
loop_
_entity.id
_entity.type
_entity.pdbx_description
1 polymer ?
#
loop_
_entity_poly.entity_id
_entity_poly.type
_entity_poly.pdbx_seq_one_letter_code
_entity_poly.pdbx_strand_id
1 'polypeptide(L)'
;MANREVSDTTSGSSAERTSSGFERTSSAFGATTNGFGLTASDIVSPSGTAAGLADRPEQGDESSERNQVESSKELSLTGERPQANLNIIKELNNKSATAMPREFASSEFTLIDGGDQQLSATGDTPTPNQEEQHDVARGDKRTGKPFDQSALAATTRDTTLDRSIDRTKVGNTEFSVTRDADGKPTEFTDRSGTWRAQNDGETFVNTGDKDQPRFMRGTPTIDTEGNFSFKNSDFGTTQTHFRNGHSRTEIESSDGQRVSLERNSSGIATQIEDRTGTWTSSDGKNWRNETGATRSGSPSIDANGEYTFRDRTGKVTEKTESKELSEAKKLQQEISRKYGVEISQPGERLEEGATVQPSARELRALDDTLDRSKQMDMLSGKDGDKDRKPLKISFFGPDAKGTHGEGFGVYSDDALGIFQNSRINPEGWLGLKGVGLHELVHHEQSKMSSDDWRGKNPGPEIEHLREAFGWKYHQKFGPVMLDKNGGMWSPTSRGNHDHEGGPSTSWVWVDGTKLQKGEKHTINGSEMAERAKVKQASEYNSSPYESHAEAASLLRHDPADLAKRAPEVYRAVRDWDQTKINKVFGEGKMIRGINGKIVQDNAENRQARQEMERRFGI
;
A
#
# COMPACT_ATOMS: atom_id res chain seq x y z
N MET A 1 13.95 -4.28 69.07
CA MET A 1 14.99 -3.30 69.46
C MET A 1 14.59 -1.95 68.90
N ALA A 2 14.86 -0.90 69.67
CA ALA A 2 14.20 0.40 69.65
C ALA A 2 14.58 1.34 68.48
N ASN A 3 13.66 2.26 68.19
CA ASN A 3 13.79 3.69 67.86
C ASN A 3 15.05 4.21 67.15
N ARG A 4 14.87 4.92 66.03
CA ARG A 4 14.96 6.41 65.92
C ARG A 4 14.95 6.90 64.46
N GLU A 5 13.85 7.55 64.11
CA GLU A 5 13.71 8.92 63.57
C GLU A 5 14.94 9.75 63.09
N VAL A 6 14.64 10.56 62.04
CA VAL A 6 15.07 11.98 61.79
C VAL A 6 16.50 12.14 61.22
N SER A 7 16.82 12.95 60.19
CA SER A 7 16.14 13.92 59.32
C SER A 7 17.15 14.51 58.30
N ASP A 8 16.62 15.10 57.23
CA ASP A 8 17.01 16.39 56.61
C ASP A 8 18.35 16.66 55.87
N THR A 9 18.15 17.19 54.64
CA THR A 9 18.85 18.32 53.94
C THR A 9 20.31 18.10 53.49
N THR A 10 20.87 18.62 52.38
CA THR A 10 20.61 19.80 51.53
C THR A 10 21.48 19.75 50.26
N SER A 11 20.97 20.33 49.16
CA SER A 11 21.64 21.23 48.15
C SER A 11 22.98 20.92 47.44
N GLY A 12 22.98 21.19 46.13
CA GLY A 12 24.12 21.72 45.33
C GLY A 12 24.62 20.76 44.23
N SER A 13 24.95 21.16 43.00
CA SER A 13 24.94 22.45 42.31
C SER A 13 25.07 22.21 40.79
N SER A 14 24.57 23.18 40.03
CA SER A 14 24.88 23.58 38.65
C SER A 14 26.13 23.03 37.94
N ALA A 15 25.97 22.66 36.67
CA ALA A 15 27.00 22.82 35.64
C ALA A 15 26.35 23.22 34.30
N GLU A 16 26.43 24.50 33.97
CA GLU A 16 26.26 25.04 32.61
C GLU A 16 27.34 24.45 31.68
N ARG A 17 26.94 24.08 30.47
CA ARG A 17 27.86 23.90 29.34
C ARG A 17 27.35 24.69 28.15
N THR A 18 28.00 25.82 27.95
CA THR A 18 28.07 26.56 26.69
C THR A 18 29.11 25.88 25.78
N SER A 19 28.80 25.73 24.49
CA SER A 19 29.79 25.96 23.42
C SER A 19 29.14 25.94 22.03
N SER A 20 29.33 27.06 21.31
CA SER A 20 29.64 27.21 19.87
C SER A 20 28.85 26.36 18.86
N GLY A 21 28.16 26.93 17.88
CA GLY A 21 28.58 28.03 17.03
C GLY A 21 29.18 27.47 15.73
N PHE A 22 28.32 27.11 14.78
CA PHE A 22 28.71 26.84 13.39
C PHE A 22 27.63 27.39 12.46
N GLU A 23 27.93 28.51 11.83
CA GLU A 23 27.13 29.10 10.76
C GLU A 23 27.24 28.23 9.50
N ARG A 24 26.10 27.79 8.97
CA ARG A 24 25.95 27.36 7.57
C ARG A 24 24.83 28.16 6.94
N THR A 25 25.21 29.00 5.99
CA THR A 25 24.33 29.69 5.06
C THR A 25 23.59 28.66 4.21
N SER A 26 22.27 28.62 4.33
CA SER A 26 21.38 27.82 3.48
C SER A 26 20.46 28.75 2.69
N SER A 27 20.53 28.60 1.37
CA SER A 27 19.74 29.27 0.36
C SER A 27 18.30 28.79 0.38
N ALA A 28 17.37 29.75 0.33
CA ALA A 28 15.93 29.55 0.41
C ALA A 28 15.36 28.83 -0.83
N PHE A 29 14.61 27.74 -0.61
CA PHE A 29 13.64 27.18 -1.56
C PHE A 29 12.24 27.37 -0.97
N GLY A 30 11.40 28.10 -1.70
CA GLY A 30 10.04 28.44 -1.30
C GLY A 30 9.05 27.32 -1.61
N ALA A 31 8.63 26.62 -0.57
CA ALA A 31 7.30 26.01 -0.52
C ALA A 31 6.34 27.06 0.04
N THR A 32 5.45 27.60 -0.77
CA THR A 32 4.39 28.49 -0.30
C THR A 32 3.31 27.66 0.41
N THR A 33 3.56 27.31 1.66
CA THR A 33 2.54 26.98 2.64
C THR A 33 1.99 28.30 3.17
N ASN A 34 0.72 28.59 2.90
CA ASN A 34 0.01 29.69 3.56
C ASN A 34 -0.31 29.27 5.01
N GLY A 35 0.68 29.41 5.88
CA GLY A 35 0.54 29.30 7.33
C GLY A 35 0.70 30.68 7.96
N PHE A 36 -0.40 31.37 8.26
CA PHE A 36 -0.40 32.48 9.21
C PHE A 36 -0.90 31.96 10.55
N GLY A 37 -0.01 32.01 11.54
CA GLY A 37 -0.31 31.69 12.92
C GLY A 37 -1.14 32.79 13.59
N LEU A 38 -2.05 32.37 14.47
CA LEU A 38 -2.59 33.21 15.53
C LEU A 38 -2.47 32.46 16.86
N THR A 39 -2.05 33.23 17.85
CA THR A 39 -1.69 32.87 19.21
C THR A 39 -2.90 32.51 20.06
N ALA A 40 -2.70 31.58 20.99
CA ALA A 40 -3.65 31.20 22.02
C ALA A 40 -3.79 32.28 23.09
N SER A 41 -5.02 32.74 23.33
CA SER A 41 -5.47 33.27 24.62
C SER A 41 -6.99 33.19 24.73
N ASP A 42 -7.45 32.78 25.91
CA ASP A 42 -8.76 33.01 26.52
C ASP A 42 -9.96 32.16 26.05
N ILE A 43 -10.10 30.97 26.65
CA ILE A 43 -11.41 30.33 26.89
C ILE A 43 -11.66 30.32 28.40
N VAL A 44 -12.50 31.25 28.83
CA VAL A 44 -13.16 31.26 30.13
C VAL A 44 -14.42 30.40 30.03
N SER A 45 -14.47 29.31 30.78
CA SER A 45 -15.70 28.56 31.05
C SER A 45 -16.61 29.35 31.99
N PRO A 46 -17.94 29.25 31.82
CA PRO A 46 -18.82 29.27 32.97
C PRO A 46 -19.60 27.96 33.06
N SER A 47 -19.38 27.29 34.19
CA SER A 47 -20.29 26.38 34.85
C SER A 47 -21.68 27.01 35.05
N GLY A 48 -22.74 26.23 34.84
CA GLY A 48 -24.11 26.64 35.17
C GLY A 48 -25.04 25.43 35.26
N THR A 49 -25.39 25.09 36.50
CA THR A 49 -26.19 23.96 36.96
C THR A 49 -27.70 24.18 36.82
N ALA A 50 -28.41 23.05 36.77
CA ALA A 50 -29.70 22.75 37.43
C ALA A 50 -31.07 22.99 36.73
N ALA A 51 -31.79 21.87 36.68
CA ALA A 51 -33.19 21.64 37.06
C ALA A 51 -34.34 22.09 36.14
N GLY A 52 -35.23 21.13 35.84
CA GLY A 52 -36.55 21.36 35.27
C GLY A 52 -37.31 20.07 34.93
N LEU A 53 -37.97 19.49 35.92
CA LEU A 53 -39.04 18.50 35.79
C LEU A 53 -40.24 19.06 35.00
N ALA A 54 -40.90 18.23 34.17
CA ALA A 54 -42.35 17.96 34.24
C ALA A 54 -42.87 17.11 33.05
N ASP A 55 -43.55 16.02 33.41
CA ASP A 55 -44.79 15.45 32.87
C ASP A 55 -44.98 15.13 31.37
N ARG A 56 -45.16 13.83 31.08
CA ARG A 56 -46.39 13.32 30.44
C ARG A 56 -46.54 11.78 30.53
N PRO A 57 -47.79 11.26 30.52
CA PRO A 57 -48.14 9.98 31.12
C PRO A 57 -48.16 8.79 30.15
N GLU A 58 -48.08 7.61 30.76
CA GLU A 58 -48.48 6.31 30.22
C GLU A 58 -49.99 6.25 29.90
N GLN A 59 -50.34 5.58 28.80
CA GLN A 59 -51.19 4.36 28.75
C GLN A 59 -51.85 4.22 27.38
N GLY A 60 -51.87 2.99 26.87
CA GLY A 60 -52.75 2.60 25.76
C GLY A 60 -52.22 1.44 24.93
N ASP A 61 -52.16 0.25 25.54
CA ASP A 61 -52.18 -1.02 24.82
C ASP A 61 -53.55 -1.15 24.10
N GLU A 62 -53.56 -1.44 22.80
CA GLU A 62 -54.65 -2.18 22.19
C GLU A 62 -54.20 -2.81 20.85
N SER A 63 -54.25 -4.14 20.84
CA SER A 63 -54.08 -5.04 19.72
C SER A 63 -55.23 -4.97 18.72
N SER A 64 -54.93 -5.17 17.43
CA SER A 64 -55.53 -6.19 16.53
C SER A 64 -55.69 -5.74 15.07
N GLU A 65 -55.22 -6.63 14.18
CA GLU A 65 -55.73 -6.96 12.85
C GLU A 65 -56.23 -5.85 11.90
N ARG A 66 -55.56 -5.72 10.73
CA ARG A 66 -56.14 -6.15 9.43
C ARG A 66 -55.17 -6.02 8.25
N ASN A 67 -55.32 -6.99 7.37
CA ASN A 67 -54.66 -7.19 6.08
C ASN A 67 -55.08 -6.17 5.00
N GLN A 68 -54.28 -6.20 3.91
CA GLN A 68 -54.53 -5.81 2.52
C GLN A 68 -54.24 -4.36 2.12
N VAL A 69 -53.16 -4.21 1.33
CA VAL A 69 -53.14 -3.32 0.15
C VAL A 69 -52.47 -4.04 -1.02
N GLU A 70 -53.10 -3.89 -2.18
CA GLU A 70 -52.88 -4.50 -3.48
C GLU A 70 -51.73 -3.92 -4.32
N SER A 71 -51.20 -4.82 -5.16
CA SER A 71 -50.89 -4.71 -6.60
C SER A 71 -49.84 -3.76 -7.20
N SER A 72 -49.34 -4.27 -8.34
CA SER A 72 -48.59 -3.65 -9.45
C SER A 72 -47.05 -3.67 -9.27
N LYS A 73 -46.22 -4.21 -10.17
CA LYS A 73 -46.32 -4.55 -11.60
C LYS A 73 -45.37 -5.70 -11.92
N GLU A 74 -45.84 -6.72 -12.62
CA GLU A 74 -45.01 -7.65 -13.38
C GLU A 74 -44.36 -6.91 -14.55
N LEU A 75 -43.03 -7.01 -14.65
CA LEU A 75 -42.26 -6.65 -15.84
C LEU A 75 -41.78 -7.96 -16.49
N SER A 76 -42.49 -8.35 -17.55
CA SER A 76 -42.09 -9.43 -18.45
C SER A 76 -40.81 -9.03 -19.19
N LEU A 77 -39.74 -9.80 -19.02
CA LEU A 77 -38.53 -9.75 -19.85
C LEU A 77 -38.52 -10.99 -20.77
N THR A 78 -39.27 -10.89 -21.87
CA THR A 78 -38.99 -11.68 -23.08
C THR A 78 -38.48 -10.72 -24.14
N GLY A 79 -37.19 -10.84 -24.47
CA GLY A 79 -36.51 -10.02 -25.44
C GLY A 79 -35.20 -10.68 -25.85
N GLU A 80 -35.10 -10.98 -27.14
CA GLU A 80 -34.10 -11.81 -27.80
C GLU A 80 -32.65 -11.36 -27.55
N ARG A 81 -31.77 -12.33 -27.28
CA ARG A 81 -30.32 -12.11 -27.13
C ARG A 81 -29.66 -11.95 -28.51
N PRO A 82 -28.82 -10.93 -28.75
CA PRO A 82 -28.05 -10.86 -29.99
C PRO A 82 -26.90 -11.90 -29.96
N GLN A 83 -26.92 -12.82 -30.92
CA GLN A 83 -25.90 -13.85 -31.21
C GLN A 83 -24.50 -13.26 -31.54
N ALA A 84 -24.35 -11.93 -31.57
CA ALA A 84 -23.14 -11.22 -32.00
C ALA A 84 -21.95 -11.34 -31.03
N ASN A 85 -22.19 -11.58 -29.73
CA ASN A 85 -21.10 -11.64 -28.74
C ASN A 85 -20.37 -12.99 -28.68
N LEU A 86 -20.89 -14.05 -29.30
CA LEU A 86 -20.23 -15.36 -29.33
C LEU A 86 -19.17 -15.49 -30.43
N ASN A 87 -19.25 -14.68 -31.49
CA ASN A 87 -18.25 -14.71 -32.57
C ASN A 87 -16.98 -13.92 -32.20
N ILE A 88 -17.10 -12.86 -31.40
CA ILE A 88 -15.95 -12.08 -30.90
C ILE A 88 -15.09 -12.92 -29.93
N ILE A 89 -15.71 -13.76 -29.11
CA ILE A 89 -15.00 -14.66 -28.19
C ILE A 89 -14.28 -15.79 -28.95
N LYS A 90 -14.84 -16.27 -30.08
CA LYS A 90 -14.16 -17.24 -30.96
C LYS A 90 -13.02 -16.63 -31.76
N GLU A 91 -13.12 -15.37 -32.19
CA GLU A 91 -12.01 -14.67 -32.85
C GLU A 91 -10.84 -14.36 -31.89
N LEU A 92 -11.13 -14.04 -30.62
CA LEU A 92 -10.09 -13.78 -29.62
C LEU A 92 -9.32 -15.04 -29.23
N ASN A 93 -9.99 -16.20 -29.14
CA ASN A 93 -9.31 -17.47 -28.85
C ASN A 93 -8.50 -18.03 -30.04
N ASN A 94 -8.82 -17.64 -31.28
CA ASN A 94 -8.08 -18.07 -32.46
C ASN A 94 -6.88 -17.17 -32.81
N LYS A 95 -6.76 -15.97 -32.21
CA LYS A 95 -5.61 -15.07 -32.42
C LYS A 95 -4.43 -15.33 -31.46
N SER A 96 -4.58 -16.22 -30.48
CA SER A 96 -3.51 -16.58 -29.54
C SER A 96 -2.66 -17.78 -29.96
N ALA A 97 -2.84 -18.31 -31.19
CA ALA A 97 -2.12 -19.47 -31.69
C ALA A 97 -1.47 -19.19 -33.07
N THR A 98 -0.34 -18.47 -33.06
CA THR A 98 0.66 -18.48 -34.15
C THR A 98 2.03 -18.35 -33.48
N ALA A 99 2.69 -19.48 -33.20
CA ALA A 99 3.66 -20.17 -34.06
C ALA A 99 5.11 -19.71 -33.78
N MET A 100 5.81 -20.44 -32.91
CA MET A 100 7.27 -20.48 -32.87
C MET A 100 7.77 -21.49 -33.94
N PRO A 101 8.87 -21.22 -34.67
CA PRO A 101 9.32 -22.08 -35.75
C PRO A 101 9.91 -23.41 -35.24
N ARG A 102 9.55 -24.51 -35.93
CA ARG A 102 10.20 -25.83 -35.83
C ARG A 102 11.25 -25.97 -36.94
N GLU A 103 12.52 -26.05 -36.56
CA GLU A 103 13.63 -26.75 -37.24
C GLU A 103 14.51 -27.24 -36.07
N PHE A 104 14.86 -28.51 -35.83
CA PHE A 104 15.24 -29.63 -36.68
C PHE A 104 14.69 -30.97 -36.14
N ALA A 105 14.32 -31.84 -37.07
CA ALA A 105 14.26 -33.30 -36.94
C ALA A 105 15.68 -33.85 -36.61
N SER A 106 15.98 -35.06 -36.16
CA SER A 106 15.35 -36.37 -36.03
C SER A 106 16.49 -37.26 -35.51
N SER A 107 16.22 -38.20 -34.62
CA SER A 107 16.91 -39.51 -34.68
C SER A 107 16.19 -40.52 -33.80
N GLU A 108 15.76 -41.57 -34.47
CA GLU A 108 15.06 -42.75 -33.97
C GLU A 108 15.87 -43.47 -32.89
N PHE A 109 15.17 -43.95 -31.87
CA PHE A 109 15.69 -44.88 -30.88
C PHE A 109 15.38 -46.30 -31.37
N THR A 110 16.40 -47.03 -31.83
CA THR A 110 16.30 -48.46 -32.15
C THR A 110 16.94 -49.25 -31.02
N LEU A 111 16.16 -50.16 -30.42
CA LEU A 111 16.61 -51.22 -29.52
C LEU A 111 17.42 -52.25 -30.31
N ILE A 112 18.69 -52.46 -29.97
CA ILE A 112 19.40 -53.73 -30.21
C ILE A 112 20.27 -54.09 -29.00
N ASP A 113 20.19 -55.39 -28.72
CA ASP A 113 20.75 -56.26 -27.71
C ASP A 113 22.27 -56.52 -27.86
N GLY A 114 22.90 -56.92 -26.74
CA GLY A 114 24.08 -57.80 -26.71
C GLY A 114 25.49 -57.19 -26.81
N GLY A 115 26.37 -57.59 -25.87
CA GLY A 115 27.80 -57.75 -26.16
C GLY A 115 28.76 -57.35 -25.05
N ASP A 116 29.27 -58.35 -24.33
CA ASP A 116 30.45 -58.30 -23.47
C ASP A 116 31.67 -57.65 -24.15
N GLN A 117 32.46 -56.88 -23.38
CA GLN A 117 33.92 -57.07 -23.32
C GLN A 117 34.55 -56.35 -22.12
N GLN A 118 35.27 -57.14 -21.32
CA GLN A 118 36.29 -56.70 -20.38
C GLN A 118 37.40 -55.91 -21.09
N LEU A 119 38.02 -54.95 -20.40
CA LEU A 119 39.47 -54.98 -20.11
C LEU A 119 39.89 -53.83 -19.16
N SER A 120 40.76 -54.25 -18.25
CA SER A 120 41.52 -53.59 -17.18
C SER A 120 42.40 -52.37 -17.53
N ALA A 121 42.82 -51.67 -16.46
CA ALA A 121 44.20 -51.25 -16.12
C ALA A 121 44.30 -49.74 -15.74
N THR A 122 44.35 -49.37 -14.45
CA THR A 122 45.54 -49.13 -13.58
C THR A 122 46.31 -47.82 -13.83
N GLY A 123 46.67 -47.13 -12.75
CA GLY A 123 47.73 -46.11 -12.68
C GLY A 123 47.28 -44.85 -11.92
N ASP A 124 47.32 -44.84 -10.58
CA ASP A 124 48.46 -44.49 -9.71
C ASP A 124 48.72 -42.96 -9.56
N THR A 125 48.48 -42.51 -8.33
CA THR A 125 49.00 -41.31 -7.65
C THR A 125 50.53 -41.26 -7.62
N PRO A 126 51.14 -40.06 -7.48
CA PRO A 126 51.66 -39.70 -6.14
C PRO A 126 51.59 -38.20 -5.77
N THR A 127 51.28 -37.93 -4.50
CA THR A 127 51.78 -36.80 -3.68
C THR A 127 53.21 -37.12 -3.18
N PRO A 128 54.06 -36.21 -2.61
CA PRO A 128 53.67 -35.21 -1.58
C PRO A 128 54.53 -33.91 -1.40
N ASN A 129 54.01 -33.05 -0.50
CA ASN A 129 54.67 -32.13 0.47
C ASN A 129 55.53 -30.92 0.02
N GLN A 130 55.14 -29.74 0.52
CA GLN A 130 55.88 -28.89 1.51
C GLN A 130 55.01 -27.64 1.81
N GLU A 131 54.51 -27.45 3.04
CA GLU A 131 55.09 -26.63 4.13
C GLU A 131 55.51 -25.21 3.71
N GLU A 132 54.72 -24.21 4.09
CA GLU A 132 55.24 -22.90 4.50
C GLU A 132 54.25 -22.21 5.47
N GLN A 133 54.74 -22.00 6.69
CA GLN A 133 54.24 -20.97 7.62
C GLN A 133 54.78 -19.62 7.15
N HIS A 134 54.00 -18.54 7.22
CA HIS A 134 54.44 -17.25 7.79
C HIS A 134 53.32 -16.20 7.77
N ASP A 135 53.20 -15.56 8.94
CA ASP A 135 52.97 -14.15 9.23
C ASP A 135 51.68 -13.36 8.90
N VAL A 136 51.25 -12.75 10.01
CA VAL A 136 50.41 -11.59 10.22
C VAL A 136 51.00 -10.35 9.54
N ALA A 137 50.23 -9.66 8.70
CA ALA A 137 50.13 -8.19 8.69
C ALA A 137 49.16 -7.63 7.62
N ARG A 138 48.34 -6.68 8.08
CA ARG A 138 47.88 -5.45 7.39
C ARG A 138 47.05 -5.58 6.10
N GLY A 139 45.79 -5.21 6.29
CA GLY A 139 45.22 -4.01 5.65
C GLY A 139 44.67 -4.21 4.25
N ASP A 140 43.34 -4.17 4.13
CA ASP A 140 42.75 -3.65 2.89
C ASP A 140 41.41 -2.97 3.16
N LYS A 141 41.39 -1.65 2.97
CA LYS A 141 40.17 -0.84 2.87
C LYS A 141 39.55 -1.13 1.51
N ARG A 142 38.64 -2.09 1.43
CA ARG A 142 37.79 -2.24 0.25
C ARG A 142 36.61 -1.30 0.34
N THR A 143 36.70 -0.26 -0.48
CA THR A 143 35.59 0.59 -0.92
C THR A 143 34.44 -0.30 -1.40
N GLY A 144 33.28 -0.18 -0.74
CA GLY A 144 32.04 -0.77 -1.23
C GLY A 144 31.74 -0.18 -2.59
N LYS A 145 31.70 -1.04 -3.62
CA LYS A 145 31.13 -0.67 -4.92
C LYS A 145 29.64 -0.38 -4.70
N PRO A 146 29.11 0.74 -5.23
CA PRO A 146 27.69 0.98 -5.21
C PRO A 146 26.96 -0.11 -6.00
N PHE A 147 25.76 -0.42 -5.51
CA PHE A 147 24.80 -1.35 -6.09
C PHE A 147 24.66 -1.11 -7.60
N ASP A 148 24.98 -2.13 -8.40
CA ASP A 148 24.93 -2.05 -9.85
C ASP A 148 23.49 -2.29 -10.33
N GLN A 149 22.80 -1.21 -10.69
CA GLN A 149 21.48 -1.24 -11.34
C GLN A 149 21.53 -1.79 -12.79
N SER A 150 22.68 -2.27 -13.27
CA SER A 150 22.83 -2.81 -14.64
C SER A 150 22.11 -4.15 -14.88
N ALA A 151 21.67 -4.87 -13.85
CA ALA A 151 21.00 -6.16 -14.02
C ALA A 151 19.54 -6.07 -14.53
N LEU A 152 18.94 -4.88 -14.55
CA LEU A 152 17.66 -4.61 -15.23
C LEU A 152 17.84 -4.09 -16.67
N ALA A 153 19.08 -3.95 -17.15
CA ALA A 153 19.39 -3.39 -18.47
C ALA A 153 19.77 -4.45 -19.53
N ALA A 154 19.83 -5.74 -19.18
CA ALA A 154 20.40 -6.77 -20.05
C ALA A 154 19.36 -7.68 -20.74
N THR A 155 18.23 -7.14 -21.22
CA THR A 155 17.45 -7.79 -22.31
C THR A 155 16.54 -6.84 -23.10
N THR A 156 16.82 -5.54 -23.13
CA THR A 156 16.20 -4.64 -24.12
C THR A 156 17.11 -4.58 -25.33
N ARG A 157 16.79 -5.38 -26.35
CA ARG A 157 17.22 -5.05 -27.71
C ARG A 157 16.82 -3.59 -27.95
N ASP A 158 17.79 -2.82 -28.41
CA ASP A 158 17.71 -1.41 -28.75
C ASP A 158 16.77 -1.22 -29.95
N THR A 159 15.47 -1.48 -29.76
CA THR A 159 14.44 -0.83 -30.55
C THR A 159 14.54 0.63 -30.18
N THR A 160 15.08 1.44 -31.09
CA THR A 160 14.97 2.89 -31.09
C THR A 160 13.48 3.20 -31.11
N LEU A 161 12.84 3.10 -29.96
CA LEU A 161 11.43 3.40 -29.77
C LEU A 161 11.29 4.86 -30.15
N ASP A 162 10.50 5.10 -31.18
CA ASP A 162 10.13 6.44 -31.62
C ASP A 162 9.49 7.14 -30.43
N ARG A 163 10.28 7.96 -29.74
CA ARG A 163 9.86 8.70 -28.55
C ARG A 163 9.74 10.15 -28.95
N SER A 164 8.59 10.76 -28.72
CA SER A 164 8.43 12.19 -28.85
C SER A 164 8.69 12.87 -27.51
N ILE A 165 9.25 14.08 -27.55
CA ILE A 165 9.42 14.93 -26.37
C ILE A 165 8.86 16.31 -26.71
N ASP A 166 7.75 16.65 -26.07
CA ASP A 166 7.17 17.99 -26.13
C ASP A 166 7.82 18.84 -25.04
N ARG A 167 8.21 20.08 -25.36
CA ARG A 167 8.81 21.02 -24.39
C ARG A 167 8.17 22.39 -24.48
N THR A 168 8.02 23.03 -23.34
CA THR A 168 7.63 24.44 -23.25
C THR A 168 8.29 25.11 -22.05
N LYS A 169 8.45 26.43 -22.12
CA LYS A 169 9.01 27.22 -21.04
C LYS A 169 7.96 28.20 -20.54
N VAL A 170 7.66 28.15 -19.25
CA VAL A 170 6.71 29.06 -18.59
C VAL A 170 7.46 29.80 -17.48
N GLY A 171 7.75 31.08 -17.73
CA GLY A 171 8.66 31.85 -16.89
C GLY A 171 10.07 31.24 -16.87
N ASN A 172 10.54 30.88 -15.66
CA ASN A 172 11.85 30.26 -15.47
C ASN A 172 11.81 28.73 -15.40
N THR A 173 10.63 28.12 -15.54
CA THR A 173 10.46 26.67 -15.47
C THR A 173 10.33 26.09 -16.87
N GLU A 174 11.13 25.06 -17.16
CA GLU A 174 10.92 24.21 -18.33
C GLU A 174 9.98 23.07 -17.96
N PHE A 175 8.94 22.88 -18.78
CA PHE A 175 8.03 21.76 -18.72
C PHE A 175 8.33 20.84 -19.91
N SER A 176 8.32 19.54 -19.67
CA SER A 176 8.48 18.57 -20.75
C SER A 176 7.55 17.39 -20.58
N VAL A 177 7.11 16.78 -21.68
CA VAL A 177 6.33 15.54 -21.70
C VAL A 177 6.96 14.59 -22.72
N THR A 178 7.46 13.46 -22.25
CA THR A 178 8.00 12.38 -23.09
C THR A 178 6.91 11.34 -23.31
N ARG A 179 6.74 10.90 -24.56
CA ARG A 179 5.77 9.88 -24.95
C ARG A 179 6.44 8.68 -25.61
N ASP A 180 5.85 7.51 -25.46
CA ASP A 180 6.22 6.33 -26.24
C ASP A 180 5.66 6.38 -27.67
N ALA A 181 5.91 5.33 -28.44
CA ALA A 181 5.47 5.22 -29.83
C ALA A 181 3.94 5.20 -29.99
N ASP A 182 3.19 4.87 -28.92
CA ASP A 182 1.73 4.89 -28.90
C ASP A 182 1.17 6.26 -28.45
N GLY A 183 2.04 7.25 -28.22
CA GLY A 183 1.68 8.58 -27.74
C GLY A 183 1.35 8.65 -26.25
N LYS A 184 1.55 7.55 -25.50
CA LYS A 184 1.27 7.47 -24.07
C LYS A 184 2.41 8.17 -23.30
N PRO A 185 2.10 9.07 -22.34
CA PRO A 185 3.14 9.75 -21.58
C PRO A 185 3.91 8.76 -20.70
N THR A 186 5.24 8.79 -20.78
CA THR A 186 6.14 7.94 -19.99
C THR A 186 6.94 8.73 -18.94
N GLU A 187 7.14 10.03 -19.16
CA GLU A 187 7.85 10.92 -18.26
C GLU A 187 7.35 12.35 -18.46
N PHE A 188 7.30 13.16 -17.41
CA PHE A 188 7.17 14.61 -17.54
C PHE A 188 8.02 15.34 -16.50
N THR A 189 8.37 16.59 -16.78
CA THR A 189 9.06 17.48 -15.83
C THR A 189 8.20 18.70 -15.56
N ASP A 190 8.06 19.06 -14.29
CA ASP A 190 7.40 20.28 -13.84
C ASP A 190 8.26 21.02 -12.79
N ARG A 191 7.66 21.97 -12.07
CA ARG A 191 8.34 22.74 -11.01
C ARG A 191 8.83 21.90 -9.84
N SER A 192 8.27 20.71 -9.63
CA SER A 192 8.51 19.85 -8.47
C SER A 192 9.48 18.70 -8.77
N GLY A 193 9.87 18.52 -10.04
CA GLY A 193 10.89 17.57 -10.46
C GLY A 193 10.50 16.80 -11.71
N THR A 194 11.18 15.66 -11.90
CA THR A 194 10.89 14.71 -12.96
C THR A 194 10.01 13.59 -12.42
N TRP A 195 8.98 13.27 -13.20
CA TRP A 195 7.91 12.35 -12.88
C TRP A 195 7.91 11.22 -13.89
N ARG A 196 8.06 9.98 -13.45
CA ARG A 196 8.09 8.80 -14.31
C ARG A 196 6.80 8.00 -14.20
N ALA A 197 6.21 7.71 -15.35
CA ALA A 197 5.02 6.89 -15.41
C ALA A 197 5.34 5.45 -14.94
N GLN A 198 4.40 4.87 -14.22
CA GLN A 198 4.31 3.43 -14.01
C GLN A 198 3.73 2.78 -15.28
N ASN A 199 3.51 1.46 -15.24
CA ASN A 199 3.03 0.69 -16.40
C ASN A 199 1.68 1.18 -16.97
N ASP A 200 0.87 1.89 -16.19
CA ASP A 200 -0.44 2.41 -16.63
C ASP A 200 -0.37 3.70 -17.47
N GLY A 201 0.76 4.44 -17.45
CA GLY A 201 0.90 5.76 -18.12
C GLY A 201 0.08 6.89 -17.51
N GLU A 202 -0.51 6.64 -16.35
CA GLU A 202 -1.35 7.60 -15.65
C GLU A 202 -0.82 7.87 -14.26
N THR A 203 -0.19 6.89 -13.61
CA THR A 203 0.45 7.03 -12.30
C THR A 203 1.89 7.46 -12.51
N PHE A 204 2.25 8.63 -12.00
CA PHE A 204 3.61 9.15 -12.08
C PHE A 204 4.26 9.23 -10.71
N VAL A 205 5.50 8.80 -10.63
CA VAL A 205 6.32 8.79 -9.42
C VAL A 205 7.48 9.77 -9.57
N ASN A 206 7.69 10.63 -8.57
CA ASN A 206 8.76 11.62 -8.58
C ASN A 206 10.12 10.93 -8.37
N THR A 207 11.07 11.14 -9.27
CA THR A 207 12.38 10.49 -9.21
C THR A 207 13.36 11.14 -8.23
N GLY A 208 13.01 12.31 -7.68
CA GLY A 208 13.83 13.03 -6.71
C GLY A 208 13.77 12.45 -5.30
N ASP A 209 12.68 11.74 -4.96
CA ASP A 209 12.40 11.26 -3.61
C ASP A 209 12.68 9.76 -3.53
N LYS A 210 13.76 9.37 -2.84
CA LYS A 210 14.21 7.97 -2.80
C LYS A 210 13.50 7.11 -1.76
N ASP A 211 13.10 7.70 -0.63
CA ASP A 211 12.63 6.93 0.53
C ASP A 211 11.09 6.84 0.57
N GLN A 212 10.41 7.95 0.25
CA GLN A 212 8.95 8.05 0.12
C GLN A 212 8.61 8.75 -1.20
N PRO A 213 8.65 8.02 -2.33
CA PRO A 213 8.30 8.57 -3.63
C PRO A 213 6.95 9.29 -3.60
N ARG A 214 6.98 10.59 -3.86
CA ARG A 214 5.74 11.31 -4.19
C ARG A 214 5.15 10.71 -5.46
N PHE A 215 3.84 10.55 -5.50
CA PHE A 215 3.14 10.15 -6.72
C PHE A 215 1.93 11.05 -6.97
N MET A 216 1.52 11.09 -8.23
CA MET A 216 0.24 11.66 -8.66
C MET A 216 -0.32 10.82 -9.80
N ARG A 217 -1.63 10.89 -10.02
CA ARG A 217 -2.29 10.21 -11.14
C ARG A 217 -2.98 11.21 -12.05
N GLY A 218 -2.79 11.09 -13.35
CA GLY A 218 -3.34 12.04 -14.30
C GLY A 218 -2.75 11.98 -15.69
N THR A 219 -2.96 13.05 -16.46
CA THR A 219 -2.47 13.15 -17.83
C THR A 219 -1.74 14.48 -18.04
N PRO A 220 -0.43 14.47 -18.31
CA PRO A 220 0.31 15.65 -18.73
C PRO A 220 0.14 15.90 -20.25
N THR A 221 -0.02 17.16 -20.63
CA THR A 221 -0.16 17.59 -22.02
C THR A 221 0.54 18.93 -22.24
N ILE A 222 1.03 19.16 -23.47
CA ILE A 222 1.46 20.47 -23.95
C ILE A 222 0.67 20.73 -25.23
N ASP A 223 -0.11 21.80 -25.26
CA ASP A 223 -0.92 22.15 -26.43
C ASP A 223 -0.10 22.85 -27.53
N THR A 224 -0.75 23.18 -28.66
CA THR A 224 -0.11 23.86 -29.79
C THR A 224 0.31 25.30 -29.48
N GLU A 225 -0.26 25.92 -28.46
CA GLU A 225 0.15 27.25 -27.97
C GLU A 225 1.35 27.13 -27.02
N GLY A 226 1.70 25.91 -26.61
CA GLY A 226 2.75 25.57 -25.67
C GLY A 226 2.34 25.82 -24.21
N ASN A 227 1.05 25.76 -23.90
CA ASN A 227 0.60 25.72 -22.51
C ASN A 227 0.77 24.29 -22.00
N PHE A 228 1.33 24.13 -20.80
CA PHE A 228 1.42 22.84 -20.14
C PHE A 228 0.18 22.64 -19.26
N SER A 229 -0.48 21.49 -19.37
CA SER A 229 -1.61 21.12 -18.52
C SER A 229 -1.42 19.75 -17.89
N PHE A 230 -1.74 19.62 -16.61
CA PHE A 230 -1.86 18.35 -15.91
C PHE A 230 -3.29 18.18 -15.39
N LYS A 231 -3.97 17.12 -15.85
CA LYS A 231 -5.29 16.73 -15.35
C LYS A 231 -5.13 15.61 -14.30
N ASN A 232 -5.34 15.92 -13.03
CA ASN A 232 -5.32 14.96 -11.93
C ASN A 232 -6.61 14.11 -11.94
N SER A 233 -6.45 12.81 -12.16
CA SER A 233 -7.57 11.86 -12.25
C SER A 233 -8.13 11.45 -10.89
N ASP A 234 -7.35 11.59 -9.81
CA ASP A 234 -7.79 11.21 -8.47
C ASP A 234 -8.74 12.24 -7.84
N PHE A 235 -8.58 13.50 -8.23
CA PHE A 235 -9.25 14.64 -7.60
C PHE A 235 -9.93 15.59 -8.58
N GLY A 236 -9.93 15.28 -9.88
CA GLY A 236 -10.66 16.07 -10.88
C GLY A 236 -10.11 17.48 -11.10
N THR A 237 -8.87 17.76 -10.68
CA THR A 237 -8.26 19.06 -10.88
C THR A 237 -7.56 19.12 -12.22
N THR A 238 -7.71 20.21 -12.96
CA THR A 238 -6.88 20.51 -14.13
C THR A 238 -6.05 21.75 -13.84
N GLN A 239 -4.74 21.62 -13.91
CA GLN A 239 -3.81 22.73 -13.73
C GLN A 239 -3.14 23.05 -15.05
N THR A 240 -3.33 24.27 -15.54
CA THR A 240 -2.74 24.79 -16.78
C THR A 240 -1.75 25.90 -16.47
N HIS A 241 -0.57 25.82 -17.06
CA HIS A 241 0.50 26.81 -17.00
C HIS A 241 0.67 27.44 -18.38
N PHE A 242 0.32 28.72 -18.49
CA PHE A 242 0.36 29.46 -19.75
C PHE A 242 1.74 30.06 -20.00
N ARG A 243 2.16 30.17 -21.27
CA ARG A 243 3.46 30.74 -21.63
C ARG A 243 3.72 32.15 -21.11
N ASN A 244 2.69 32.96 -20.93
CA ASN A 244 2.78 34.30 -20.36
C ASN A 244 3.06 34.31 -18.83
N GLY A 245 3.21 33.13 -18.21
CA GLY A 245 3.46 32.97 -16.78
C GLY A 245 2.20 32.84 -15.93
N HIS A 246 1.00 33.03 -16.51
CA HIS A 246 -0.25 32.78 -15.81
C HIS A 246 -0.43 31.30 -15.50
N SER A 247 -1.30 30.99 -14.56
CA SER A 247 -1.75 29.63 -14.29
C SER A 247 -3.24 29.61 -14.02
N ARG A 248 -3.91 28.54 -14.42
CA ARG A 248 -5.33 28.30 -14.11
C ARG A 248 -5.47 26.93 -13.46
N THR A 249 -6.26 26.87 -12.40
CA THR A 249 -6.71 25.63 -11.79
C THR A 249 -8.22 25.52 -12.00
N GLU A 250 -8.69 24.34 -12.37
CA GLU A 250 -10.10 24.11 -12.68
C GLU A 250 -10.59 22.82 -12.02
N ILE A 251 -11.86 22.81 -11.62
CA ILE A 251 -12.60 21.63 -11.18
C ILE A 251 -13.97 21.62 -11.84
N GLU A 252 -14.55 20.42 -11.94
CA GLU A 252 -15.95 20.22 -12.32
C GLU A 252 -16.65 19.48 -11.18
N SER A 253 -17.73 20.04 -10.64
CA SER A 253 -18.52 19.42 -9.58
C SER A 253 -19.46 18.35 -10.12
N SER A 254 -20.06 17.57 -9.21
CA SER A 254 -20.95 16.46 -9.56
C SER A 254 -22.22 16.85 -10.35
N ASP A 255 -22.64 18.12 -10.28
CA ASP A 255 -23.75 18.70 -11.05
C ASP A 255 -23.31 19.31 -12.39
N GLY A 256 -22.03 19.18 -12.76
CA GLY A 256 -21.45 19.72 -13.99
C GLY A 256 -21.08 21.20 -13.91
N GLN A 257 -21.21 21.85 -12.75
CA GLN A 257 -20.69 23.21 -12.58
C GLN A 257 -19.16 23.20 -12.66
N ARG A 258 -18.61 23.98 -13.59
CA ARG A 258 -17.18 24.23 -13.67
C ARG A 258 -16.82 25.42 -12.78
N VAL A 259 -15.73 25.30 -12.03
CA VAL A 259 -15.11 26.41 -11.30
C VAL A 259 -13.65 26.53 -11.74
N SER A 260 -13.25 27.70 -12.23
CA SER A 260 -11.87 27.99 -12.60
C SER A 260 -11.31 29.15 -11.78
N LEU A 261 -10.01 29.07 -11.47
CA LEU A 261 -9.26 30.11 -10.77
C LEU A 261 -7.97 30.38 -11.51
N GLU A 262 -7.87 31.57 -12.12
CA GLU A 262 -6.66 32.05 -12.79
C GLU A 262 -5.82 32.92 -11.86
N ARG A 263 -4.50 32.73 -11.93
CA ARG A 263 -3.48 33.53 -11.26
C ARG A 263 -2.51 34.09 -12.29
N ASN A 264 -2.09 35.33 -12.09
CA ASN A 264 -1.05 35.94 -12.91
C ASN A 264 0.34 35.36 -12.59
N SER A 265 1.37 35.86 -13.27
CA SER A 265 2.77 35.43 -13.09
C SER A 265 3.36 35.68 -11.71
N SER A 266 2.74 36.56 -10.92
CA SER A 266 3.08 36.80 -9.51
C SER A 266 2.31 35.90 -8.53
N GLY A 267 1.46 35.00 -9.03
CA GLY A 267 0.63 34.12 -8.21
C GLY A 267 -0.60 34.80 -7.60
N ILE A 268 -0.91 36.04 -7.96
CA ILE A 268 -2.11 36.76 -7.50
C ILE A 268 -3.30 36.24 -8.30
N ALA A 269 -4.37 35.85 -7.62
CA ALA A 269 -5.63 35.45 -8.25
C ALA A 269 -6.25 36.64 -9.00
N THR A 270 -6.49 36.48 -10.30
CA THR A 270 -6.98 37.57 -11.16
C THR A 270 -8.33 37.30 -11.78
N GLN A 271 -8.73 36.02 -11.89
CA GLN A 271 -10.03 35.64 -12.46
C GLN A 271 -10.62 34.42 -11.74
N ILE A 272 -11.93 34.44 -11.48
CA ILE A 272 -12.72 33.27 -11.09
C ILE A 272 -13.82 33.11 -12.14
N GLU A 273 -14.03 31.91 -12.65
CA GLU A 273 -15.21 31.56 -13.42
C GLU A 273 -16.03 30.57 -12.60
N ASP A 274 -17.29 30.89 -12.34
CA ASP A 274 -18.23 30.02 -11.64
C ASP A 274 -19.65 30.19 -12.21
N ARG A 275 -20.66 29.54 -11.62
CA ARG A 275 -22.05 29.62 -12.10
C ARG A 275 -22.66 31.02 -12.08
N THR A 276 -22.04 31.97 -11.38
CA THR A 276 -22.54 33.35 -11.22
C THR A 276 -21.89 34.34 -12.19
N GLY A 277 -20.96 33.88 -13.02
CA GLY A 277 -20.29 34.68 -14.05
C GLY A 277 -18.77 34.67 -13.93
N THR A 278 -18.14 35.63 -14.62
CA THR A 278 -16.69 35.80 -14.62
C THR A 278 -16.31 36.95 -13.67
N TRP A 279 -15.64 36.62 -12.58
CA TRP A 279 -15.14 37.59 -11.62
C TRP A 279 -13.71 37.95 -11.92
N THR A 280 -13.39 39.24 -11.91
CA THR A 280 -12.02 39.74 -12.10
C THR A 280 -11.54 40.50 -10.88
N SER A 281 -10.24 40.44 -10.63
CA SER A 281 -9.57 41.15 -9.54
C SER A 281 -8.17 41.58 -9.96
N SER A 282 -7.74 42.76 -9.53
CA SER A 282 -6.36 43.22 -9.69
C SER A 282 -5.46 42.88 -8.50
N ASP A 283 -6.06 42.57 -7.34
CA ASP A 283 -5.37 42.37 -6.06
C ASP A 283 -5.63 40.99 -5.43
N GLY A 284 -6.47 40.16 -6.07
CA GLY A 284 -6.90 38.86 -5.59
C GLY A 284 -7.82 38.90 -4.37
N LYS A 285 -8.32 40.08 -4.00
CA LYS A 285 -9.13 40.30 -2.79
C LYS A 285 -10.45 41.00 -3.08
N ASN A 286 -10.47 41.94 -4.01
CA ASN A 286 -11.65 42.69 -4.40
C ASN A 286 -12.07 42.25 -5.80
N TRP A 287 -13.26 41.66 -5.89
CA TRP A 287 -13.75 40.98 -7.07
C TRP A 287 -14.93 41.72 -7.66
N ARG A 288 -14.97 41.84 -8.99
CA ARG A 288 -16.10 42.41 -9.74
C ARG A 288 -16.44 41.52 -10.93
N ASN A 289 -17.71 41.24 -11.14
CA ASN A 289 -18.18 40.50 -12.31
C ASN A 289 -18.71 41.44 -13.42
N GLU A 290 -19.12 40.87 -14.54
CA GLU A 290 -19.67 41.58 -15.69
C GLU A 290 -20.98 42.35 -15.41
N THR A 291 -21.77 41.95 -14.41
CA THR A 291 -23.00 42.66 -14.02
C THR A 291 -22.74 43.84 -13.07
N GLY A 292 -21.47 44.04 -12.68
CA GLY A 292 -21.04 45.08 -11.75
C GLY A 292 -21.20 44.71 -10.28
N ALA A 293 -21.64 43.48 -9.97
CA ALA A 293 -21.67 42.95 -8.61
C ALA A 293 -20.25 42.85 -8.04
N THR A 294 -20.12 43.01 -6.73
CA THR A 294 -18.84 43.00 -6.05
C THR A 294 -18.83 41.99 -4.90
N ARG A 295 -17.68 41.36 -4.66
CA ARG A 295 -17.42 40.55 -3.46
C ARG A 295 -15.99 40.74 -2.99
N SER A 296 -15.73 40.42 -1.73
CA SER A 296 -14.41 40.59 -1.13
C SER A 296 -13.98 39.35 -0.36
N GLY A 297 -12.81 38.83 -0.69
CA GLY A 297 -12.30 37.59 -0.12
C GLY A 297 -11.22 36.95 -0.97
N SER A 298 -10.75 35.79 -0.54
CA SER A 298 -9.66 35.04 -1.17
C SER A 298 -10.20 33.70 -1.69
N PRO A 299 -10.21 33.47 -3.00
CA PRO A 299 -10.51 32.16 -3.57
C PRO A 299 -9.30 31.22 -3.46
N SER A 300 -9.56 29.92 -3.35
CA SER A 300 -8.57 28.87 -3.50
C SER A 300 -9.18 27.64 -4.16
N ILE A 301 -8.39 26.93 -4.96
CA ILE A 301 -8.65 25.54 -5.35
C ILE A 301 -7.44 24.77 -4.86
N ASP A 302 -7.64 23.75 -4.03
CA ASP A 302 -6.57 22.91 -3.52
C ASP A 302 -6.26 21.72 -4.44
N ALA A 303 -5.22 20.94 -4.10
CA ALA A 303 -4.81 19.78 -4.89
C ALA A 303 -5.83 18.63 -4.86
N ASN A 304 -6.74 18.61 -3.87
CA ASN A 304 -7.77 17.60 -3.69
C ASN A 304 -9.06 17.93 -4.45
N GLY A 305 -9.12 19.06 -5.17
CA GLY A 305 -10.28 19.46 -5.94
C GLY A 305 -11.35 20.18 -5.13
N GLU A 306 -10.98 20.82 -4.02
CA GLU A 306 -11.87 21.67 -3.24
C GLU A 306 -11.65 23.15 -3.56
N TYR A 307 -12.68 23.79 -4.13
CA TYR A 307 -12.78 25.24 -4.21
C TYR A 307 -13.35 25.81 -2.92
N THR A 308 -12.71 26.86 -2.39
CA THR A 308 -13.26 27.67 -1.30
C THR A 308 -13.12 29.16 -1.59
N PHE A 309 -14.10 29.96 -1.16
CA PHE A 309 -13.99 31.41 -1.07
C PHE A 309 -14.06 31.82 0.40
N ARG A 310 -13.01 32.47 0.91
CA ARG A 310 -12.96 32.99 2.28
C ARG A 310 -13.15 34.49 2.28
N ASP A 311 -14.12 34.99 3.04
CA ASP A 311 -14.33 36.44 3.17
C ASP A 311 -13.18 37.13 3.93
N ARG A 312 -13.29 38.44 4.12
CA ARG A 312 -12.28 39.24 4.85
C ARG A 312 -12.08 38.82 6.32
N THR A 313 -13.04 38.12 6.91
CA THR A 313 -12.95 37.57 8.27
C THR A 313 -12.25 36.20 8.31
N GLY A 314 -12.00 35.60 7.15
CA GLY A 314 -11.42 34.26 7.01
C GLY A 314 -12.46 33.13 7.01
N LYS A 315 -13.75 33.46 7.14
CA LYS A 315 -14.85 32.49 7.10
C LYS A 315 -15.07 32.01 5.66
N VAL A 316 -15.21 30.69 5.49
CA VAL A 316 -15.60 30.10 4.21
C VAL A 316 -17.06 30.47 3.94
N THR A 317 -17.31 31.21 2.85
CA THR A 317 -18.66 31.60 2.41
C THR A 317 -19.14 30.80 1.21
N GLU A 318 -18.21 30.24 0.44
CA GLU A 318 -18.51 29.40 -0.71
C GLU A 318 -17.60 28.18 -0.70
N LYS A 319 -18.16 27.03 -1.07
CA LYS A 319 -17.44 25.76 -1.15
C LYS A 319 -17.99 24.95 -2.33
N THR A 320 -17.09 24.42 -3.15
CA THR A 320 -17.43 23.52 -4.26
C THR A 320 -16.40 22.40 -4.30
N GLU A 321 -16.86 21.17 -4.45
CA GLU A 321 -15.99 19.99 -4.53
C GLU A 321 -16.05 19.45 -5.95
N SER A 322 -14.90 18.97 -6.46
CA SER A 322 -14.87 18.21 -7.70
C SER A 322 -15.72 16.95 -7.58
N LYS A 323 -16.17 16.43 -8.72
CA LYS A 323 -16.91 15.17 -8.80
C LYS A 323 -16.12 14.03 -8.15
N GLU A 324 -14.82 13.95 -8.41
CA GLU A 324 -13.93 12.91 -7.91
C GLU A 324 -13.74 13.00 -6.38
N LEU A 325 -13.57 14.21 -5.83
CA LEU A 325 -13.49 14.41 -4.37
C LEU A 325 -14.80 14.04 -3.68
N SER A 326 -15.94 14.44 -4.26
CA SER A 326 -17.26 14.11 -3.74
C SER A 326 -17.50 12.59 -3.74
N GLU A 327 -17.09 11.91 -4.81
CA GLU A 327 -17.13 10.45 -4.88
C GLU A 327 -16.24 9.79 -3.81
N ALA A 328 -15.02 10.29 -3.62
CA ALA A 328 -14.12 9.78 -2.58
C ALA A 328 -14.72 9.93 -1.18
N LYS A 329 -15.27 11.10 -0.83
CA LYS A 329 -15.92 11.33 0.47
C LYS A 329 -17.14 10.42 0.67
N LYS A 330 -17.93 10.20 -0.38
CA LYS A 330 -19.07 9.26 -0.34
C LYS A 330 -18.60 7.82 -0.10
N LEU A 331 -17.59 7.35 -0.82
CA LEU A 331 -17.01 6.02 -0.62
C LEU A 331 -16.42 5.85 0.78
N GLN A 332 -15.75 6.87 1.32
CA GLN A 332 -15.22 6.86 2.68
C GLN A 332 -16.35 6.63 3.71
N GLN A 333 -17.46 7.35 3.60
CA GLN A 333 -18.63 7.17 4.47
C GLN A 333 -19.27 5.78 4.29
N GLU A 334 -19.37 5.30 3.05
CA GLU A 334 -19.93 3.97 2.74
C GLU A 334 -19.08 2.86 3.36
N ILE A 335 -17.75 2.93 3.25
CA ILE A 335 -16.80 1.98 3.84
C ILE A 335 -16.89 2.01 5.37
N SER A 336 -16.81 3.20 5.98
CA SER A 336 -16.94 3.35 7.44
C SER A 336 -18.24 2.73 7.97
N ARG A 337 -19.37 2.98 7.30
CA ARG A 337 -20.66 2.38 7.68
C ARG A 337 -20.71 0.88 7.44
N LYS A 338 -20.17 0.40 6.31
CA LYS A 338 -20.23 -1.01 5.89
C LYS A 338 -19.40 -1.93 6.79
N TYR A 339 -18.24 -1.46 7.27
CA TYR A 339 -17.31 -2.28 8.06
C TYR A 339 -17.17 -1.84 9.51
N GLY A 340 -17.76 -0.71 9.91
CA GLY A 340 -17.62 -0.17 11.27
C GLY A 340 -16.20 0.34 11.57
N VAL A 341 -15.50 0.85 10.57
CA VAL A 341 -14.14 1.41 10.69
C VAL A 341 -14.18 2.94 10.71
N GLU A 342 -13.23 3.56 11.41
CA GLU A 342 -13.02 5.00 11.37
C GLU A 342 -11.96 5.32 10.31
N ILE A 343 -12.25 6.15 9.31
CA ILE A 343 -11.24 6.63 8.38
C ILE A 343 -10.86 8.05 8.78
N SER A 344 -9.58 8.24 9.13
CA SER A 344 -9.02 9.51 9.60
C SER A 344 -9.30 10.65 8.62
N GLN A 345 -9.58 11.84 9.16
CA GLN A 345 -9.86 13.01 8.33
C GLN A 345 -8.57 13.60 7.77
N PRO A 346 -8.55 14.18 6.57
CA PRO A 346 -7.35 14.83 6.02
C PRO A 346 -6.81 15.94 6.95
N GLY A 347 -5.50 15.97 7.15
CA GLY A 347 -4.82 16.95 8.00
C GLY A 347 -4.80 16.61 9.50
N GLU A 348 -5.44 15.52 9.90
CA GLU A 348 -5.32 14.98 11.26
C GLU A 348 -3.86 14.60 11.54
N ARG A 349 -3.33 15.02 12.69
CA ARG A 349 -1.93 14.75 13.09
C ARG A 349 -1.88 13.55 14.02
N LEU A 350 -1.25 12.49 13.54
CA LEU A 350 -0.95 11.27 14.30
C LEU A 350 0.55 11.17 14.57
N GLU A 351 0.98 10.13 15.28
CA GLU A 351 2.39 9.90 15.61
C GLU A 351 3.26 9.80 14.33
N GLU A 352 2.73 9.08 13.34
CA GLU A 352 3.35 8.89 12.04
C GLU A 352 3.27 10.15 11.17
N GLY A 353 2.39 11.11 11.45
CA GLY A 353 2.35 12.38 10.73
C GLY A 353 0.95 12.84 10.34
N ALA A 354 0.88 13.77 9.39
CA ALA A 354 -0.38 14.29 8.90
C ALA A 354 -1.03 13.33 7.90
N THR A 355 -2.31 13.04 8.12
CA THR A 355 -3.11 12.28 7.17
C THR A 355 -3.46 13.12 5.94
N VAL A 356 -3.74 12.46 4.83
CA VAL A 356 -4.12 13.09 3.56
C VAL A 356 -5.40 12.48 3.02
N GLN A 357 -6.07 13.19 2.09
CA GLN A 357 -7.28 12.70 1.45
C GLN A 357 -6.97 11.47 0.58
N PRO A 358 -7.59 10.30 0.83
CA PRO A 358 -7.54 9.20 -0.12
C PRO A 358 -8.43 9.49 -1.34
N SER A 359 -7.98 9.03 -2.49
CA SER A 359 -8.71 9.02 -3.76
C SER A 359 -9.81 7.95 -3.78
N ALA A 360 -10.79 8.09 -4.67
CA ALA A 360 -11.81 7.06 -4.89
C ALA A 360 -11.19 5.71 -5.30
N ARG A 361 -10.08 5.73 -6.08
CA ARG A 361 -9.34 4.52 -6.47
C ARG A 361 -8.77 3.78 -5.26
N GLU A 362 -8.13 4.51 -4.34
CA GLU A 362 -7.59 3.94 -3.10
C GLU A 362 -8.68 3.40 -2.18
N LEU A 363 -9.81 4.12 -2.07
CA LEU A 363 -10.94 3.68 -1.26
C LEU A 363 -11.62 2.42 -1.82
N ARG A 364 -11.70 2.25 -3.15
CA ARG A 364 -12.20 0.99 -3.75
C ARG A 364 -11.26 -0.18 -3.47
N ALA A 365 -9.95 0.03 -3.53
CA ALA A 365 -8.98 -0.99 -3.13
C ALA A 365 -9.11 -1.33 -1.64
N LEU A 366 -9.32 -0.33 -0.77
CA LEU A 366 -9.61 -0.53 0.64
C LEU A 366 -10.92 -1.30 0.86
N ASP A 367 -12.00 -0.95 0.15
CA ASP A 367 -13.28 -1.68 0.22
C ASP A 367 -13.08 -3.16 -0.16
N ASP A 368 -12.33 -3.47 -1.22
CA ASP A 368 -12.05 -4.85 -1.62
C ASP A 368 -11.18 -5.58 -0.58
N THR A 369 -10.20 -4.91 0.02
CA THR A 369 -9.39 -5.44 1.12
C THR A 369 -10.23 -5.79 2.34
N LEU A 370 -11.08 -4.87 2.80
CA LEU A 370 -11.96 -5.09 3.95
C LEU A 370 -13.04 -6.15 3.64
N ASP A 371 -13.54 -6.19 2.40
CA ASP A 371 -14.47 -7.22 1.92
C ASP A 371 -13.88 -8.63 2.01
N ARG A 372 -12.60 -8.78 1.66
CA ARG A 372 -11.86 -10.05 1.77
C ARG A 372 -11.58 -10.43 3.22
N SER A 373 -11.40 -9.44 4.09
CA SER A 373 -11.17 -9.66 5.53
C SER A 373 -12.44 -9.57 6.38
N LYS A 374 -13.64 -9.74 5.78
CA LYS A 374 -14.95 -9.64 6.46
C LYS A 374 -15.18 -10.55 7.68
N GLN A 375 -14.31 -11.53 7.93
CA GLN A 375 -14.32 -12.35 9.14
C GLN A 375 -13.66 -11.68 10.34
N MET A 376 -13.05 -10.51 10.17
CA MET A 376 -12.47 -9.75 11.25
C MET A 376 -13.58 -9.21 12.15
N ASP A 377 -13.36 -9.27 13.47
CA ASP A 377 -14.10 -8.48 14.46
C ASP A 377 -13.75 -6.98 14.34
N MET A 378 -13.89 -6.42 13.14
CA MET A 378 -13.83 -4.97 12.88
C MET A 378 -15.00 -4.24 13.55
N LEU A 379 -16.09 -4.98 13.78
CA LEU A 379 -17.27 -4.47 14.45
C LEU A 379 -17.07 -4.56 15.95
N SER A 380 -16.81 -3.41 16.57
CA SER A 380 -16.95 -3.21 18.01
C SER A 380 -18.22 -3.91 18.54
N GLY A 381 -18.07 -4.80 19.52
CA GLY A 381 -19.15 -5.15 20.44
C GLY A 381 -19.98 -6.41 20.18
N LYS A 382 -19.65 -7.30 19.24
CA LYS A 382 -20.41 -8.57 19.14
C LYS A 382 -20.20 -9.51 20.34
N ASP A 383 -19.06 -9.42 21.01
CA ASP A 383 -18.75 -10.21 22.21
C ASP A 383 -18.97 -9.45 23.54
N GLY A 384 -19.72 -8.34 23.53
CA GLY A 384 -20.04 -7.60 24.74
C GLY A 384 -18.95 -6.66 25.26
N ASP A 385 -17.82 -6.57 24.57
CA ASP A 385 -16.80 -5.55 24.83
C ASP A 385 -17.24 -4.21 24.23
N LYS A 386 -18.02 -3.46 25.02
CA LYS A 386 -18.48 -2.11 24.66
C LYS A 386 -17.34 -1.08 24.61
N ASP A 387 -16.17 -1.43 25.10
CA ASP A 387 -15.02 -0.53 25.19
C ASP A 387 -14.07 -0.67 23.98
N ARG A 388 -14.27 -1.68 23.12
CA ARG A 388 -13.47 -1.87 21.92
C ARG A 388 -13.72 -0.76 20.90
N LYS A 389 -12.69 0.02 20.61
CA LYS A 389 -12.71 1.09 19.61
C LYS A 389 -12.80 0.52 18.19
N PRO A 390 -13.49 1.21 17.26
CA PRO A 390 -13.39 0.93 15.83
C PRO A 390 -11.94 0.92 15.35
N LEU A 391 -11.62 0.05 14.39
CA LEU A 391 -10.32 0.10 13.71
C LEU A 391 -10.20 1.45 12.99
N LYS A 392 -9.15 2.21 13.31
CA LYS A 392 -8.85 3.50 12.71
C LYS A 392 -7.91 3.35 11.51
N ILE A 393 -8.31 3.81 10.33
CA ILE A 393 -7.56 3.69 9.09
C ILE A 393 -7.08 5.07 8.65
N SER A 394 -5.77 5.22 8.48
CA SER A 394 -5.10 6.49 8.22
C SER A 394 -4.30 6.43 6.92
N PHE A 395 -4.50 7.41 6.04
CA PHE A 395 -3.72 7.56 4.82
C PHE A 395 -2.67 8.65 5.01
N PHE A 396 -1.39 8.29 4.91
CA PHE A 396 -0.30 9.22 5.17
C PHE A 396 0.31 9.81 3.90
N GLY A 397 0.81 11.03 4.01
CA GLY A 397 1.58 11.72 2.96
C GLY A 397 3.08 11.39 2.97
N PRO A 398 3.88 12.02 2.09
CA PRO A 398 5.33 11.80 1.98
C PRO A 398 6.10 12.15 3.25
N ASP A 399 5.60 13.11 4.03
CA ASP A 399 6.29 13.66 5.21
C ASP A 399 6.05 12.84 6.49
N ALA A 400 5.45 11.65 6.37
CA ALA A 400 5.17 10.80 7.51
C ALA A 400 6.45 10.22 8.13
N LYS A 401 6.58 10.33 9.45
CA LYS A 401 7.63 9.74 10.28
C LYS A 401 7.41 8.23 10.38
N GLY A 402 8.51 7.47 10.36
CA GLY A 402 8.49 6.02 10.59
C GLY A 402 8.82 5.16 9.38
N THR A 403 9.23 5.74 8.25
CA THR A 403 9.39 4.99 6.98
C THR A 403 10.69 5.28 6.22
N HIS A 404 11.81 5.43 6.94
CA HIS A 404 13.13 5.42 6.30
C HIS A 404 13.55 4.04 5.76
N GLY A 405 12.68 3.02 5.84
CA GLY A 405 12.84 1.75 5.15
C GLY A 405 11.48 1.14 4.89
N GLU A 406 11.25 0.71 3.65
CA GLU A 406 10.34 -0.35 3.13
C GLU A 406 8.91 -0.52 3.68
N GLY A 407 8.47 0.29 4.66
CA GLY A 407 7.18 0.19 5.32
C GLY A 407 6.07 0.59 4.37
N PHE A 408 5.36 -0.40 3.89
CA PHE A 408 4.15 -0.23 3.08
C PHE A 408 2.94 0.14 3.97
N GLY A 409 2.95 -0.26 5.24
CA GLY A 409 1.95 0.09 6.25
C GLY A 409 2.54 0.10 7.66
N VAL A 410 1.76 0.57 8.63
CA VAL A 410 2.00 0.39 10.07
C VAL A 410 0.68 -0.09 10.66
N TYR A 411 0.75 -0.98 11.65
CA TYR A 411 -0.43 -1.45 12.35
C TYR A 411 -0.26 -1.34 13.87
N SER A 412 -1.38 -1.14 14.56
CA SER A 412 -1.54 -1.34 15.99
C SER A 412 -2.79 -2.19 16.25
N ASP A 413 -3.07 -2.46 17.52
CA ASP A 413 -4.29 -3.17 17.94
C ASP A 413 -5.57 -2.42 17.53
N ASP A 414 -5.51 -1.11 17.28
CA ASP A 414 -6.67 -0.27 16.95
C ASP A 414 -6.48 0.64 15.72
N ALA A 415 -5.34 0.56 15.03
CA ALA A 415 -5.05 1.40 13.88
C ALA A 415 -4.36 0.66 12.72
N LEU A 416 -4.64 1.14 11.51
CA LEU A 416 -4.01 0.77 10.24
C LEU A 416 -3.53 2.04 9.53
N GLY A 417 -2.22 2.21 9.43
CA GLY A 417 -1.55 3.23 8.64
C GLY A 417 -1.24 2.75 7.23
N ILE A 418 -1.66 3.51 6.22
CA ILE A 418 -1.39 3.26 4.80
C ILE A 418 -0.46 4.36 4.27
N PHE A 419 0.77 4.00 3.93
CA PHE A 419 1.79 4.94 3.46
C PHE A 419 1.75 5.15 1.94
N GLN A 420 2.53 6.14 1.49
CA GLN A 420 2.55 6.56 0.10
C GLN A 420 2.99 5.46 -0.88
N ASN A 421 3.94 4.60 -0.50
CA ASN A 421 4.45 3.55 -1.37
C ASN A 421 3.36 2.55 -1.80
N SER A 422 2.55 2.08 -0.85
CA SER A 422 1.42 1.18 -1.09
C SER A 422 0.35 1.80 -1.98
N ARG A 423 0.25 3.12 -1.91
CA ARG A 423 -0.76 3.87 -2.65
C ARG A 423 -0.39 4.02 -4.12
N ILE A 424 0.87 3.88 -4.53
CA ILE A 424 1.27 4.03 -5.95
C ILE A 424 0.51 3.05 -6.85
N ASN A 425 0.44 1.78 -6.46
CA ASN A 425 -0.29 0.75 -7.20
C ASN A 425 -1.35 0.11 -6.29
N PRO A 426 -2.55 0.70 -6.13
CA PRO A 426 -3.53 0.25 -5.14
C PRO A 426 -3.95 -1.22 -5.28
N GLU A 427 -3.86 -1.79 -6.49
CA GLU A 427 -4.32 -3.15 -6.80
C GLU A 427 -3.23 -4.22 -6.63
N GLY A 428 -1.97 -3.83 -6.50
CA GLY A 428 -0.84 -4.75 -6.46
C GLY A 428 -0.67 -5.47 -5.12
N TRP A 429 0.13 -6.55 -5.13
CA TRP A 429 0.59 -7.22 -3.91
C TRP A 429 1.41 -6.29 -3.00
N LEU A 430 2.34 -5.54 -3.58
CA LEU A 430 3.08 -4.45 -2.90
C LEU A 430 2.26 -3.14 -2.86
N GLY A 431 0.98 -3.23 -3.16
CA GLY A 431 0.03 -2.14 -3.23
C GLY A 431 -0.89 -2.10 -2.02
N LEU A 432 -1.77 -1.11 -1.96
CA LEU A 432 -2.77 -0.94 -0.91
C LEU A 432 -3.54 -2.23 -0.65
N LYS A 433 -3.90 -2.97 -1.70
CA LYS A 433 -4.64 -4.21 -1.56
C LYS A 433 -3.84 -5.30 -0.83
N GLY A 434 -2.66 -5.66 -1.33
CA GLY A 434 -1.86 -6.72 -0.70
C GLY A 434 -1.31 -6.30 0.66
N VAL A 435 -0.83 -5.06 0.78
CA VAL A 435 -0.32 -4.48 2.03
C VAL A 435 -1.45 -4.37 3.05
N GLY A 436 -2.59 -3.81 2.66
CA GLY A 436 -3.74 -3.70 3.55
C GLY A 436 -4.20 -5.08 4.04
N LEU A 437 -4.19 -6.11 3.19
CA LEU A 437 -4.44 -7.48 3.64
C LEU A 437 -3.38 -7.97 4.63
N HIS A 438 -2.10 -7.72 4.36
CA HIS A 438 -0.97 -8.06 5.24
C HIS A 438 -1.12 -7.44 6.63
N GLU A 439 -1.31 -6.13 6.70
CA GLU A 439 -1.50 -5.41 7.97
C GLU A 439 -2.78 -5.84 8.70
N LEU A 440 -3.85 -6.17 7.97
CA LEU A 440 -5.07 -6.70 8.57
C LEU A 440 -4.89 -8.11 9.15
N VAL A 441 -4.08 -8.95 8.51
CA VAL A 441 -3.72 -10.24 9.11
C VAL A 441 -2.87 -10.03 10.36
N HIS A 442 -1.97 -9.05 10.35
CA HIS A 442 -1.23 -8.66 11.56
C HIS A 442 -2.16 -8.22 12.70
N HIS A 443 -3.21 -7.47 12.37
CA HIS A 443 -4.25 -7.11 13.32
C HIS A 443 -5.04 -8.34 13.84
N GLU A 444 -5.43 -9.26 12.95
CA GLU A 444 -6.05 -10.53 13.36
C GLU A 444 -5.13 -11.38 14.23
N GLN A 445 -3.83 -11.27 13.96
CA GLN A 445 -2.85 -11.90 14.78
C GLN A 445 -2.84 -11.22 16.13
N SER A 446 -2.69 -9.88 16.28
CA SER A 446 -2.61 -9.03 17.52
C SER A 446 -1.90 -9.67 18.74
N LYS A 447 -1.23 -10.77 18.44
CA LYS A 447 -0.67 -11.83 19.25
C LYS A 447 0.51 -12.42 18.47
N MET A 448 0.89 -11.88 17.32
CA MET A 448 2.15 -12.26 16.70
C MET A 448 3.35 -11.80 17.51
N SER A 449 3.24 -10.63 18.14
CA SER A 449 4.12 -10.21 19.22
C SER A 449 3.88 -10.97 20.53
N SER A 450 2.76 -11.69 20.69
CA SER A 450 2.52 -12.49 21.89
C SER A 450 3.45 -13.69 21.95
N ASP A 451 3.64 -14.16 23.18
CA ASP A 451 4.36 -15.38 23.48
C ASP A 451 3.77 -16.63 22.78
N ASP A 452 2.53 -16.58 22.27
CA ASP A 452 1.95 -17.72 21.55
C ASP A 452 2.62 -17.91 20.18
N TRP A 453 2.84 -16.83 19.42
CA TRP A 453 3.40 -16.88 18.07
C TRP A 453 4.91 -16.69 18.03
N ARG A 454 5.46 -15.84 18.91
CA ARG A 454 6.91 -15.61 19.01
C ARG A 454 7.56 -16.35 20.16
N GLY A 455 6.79 -16.90 21.10
CA GLY A 455 7.36 -17.48 22.30
C GLY A 455 7.60 -18.99 22.23
N LYS A 456 8.05 -19.50 23.37
CA LYS A 456 8.58 -20.86 23.57
C LYS A 456 7.50 -21.95 23.62
N ASN A 457 6.28 -21.58 24.00
CA ASN A 457 5.20 -22.51 24.31
C ASN A 457 3.95 -22.16 23.51
N PRO A 458 3.99 -22.26 22.17
CA PRO A 458 2.80 -22.05 21.35
C PRO A 458 1.71 -23.06 21.72
N GLY A 459 0.45 -22.67 21.56
CA GLY A 459 -0.65 -23.61 21.56
C GLY A 459 -0.55 -24.62 20.39
N PRO A 460 -1.25 -25.77 20.44
CA PRO A 460 -1.17 -26.81 19.42
C PRO A 460 -1.48 -26.34 17.99
N GLU A 461 -2.44 -25.41 17.84
CA GLU A 461 -2.79 -24.80 16.54
C GLU A 461 -1.59 -24.05 15.95
N ILE A 462 -0.89 -23.27 16.76
CA ILE A 462 0.24 -22.45 16.31
C ILE A 462 1.46 -23.32 16.04
N GLU A 463 1.72 -24.34 16.86
CA GLU A 463 2.83 -25.27 16.57
C GLU A 463 2.59 -26.03 15.27
N HIS A 464 1.36 -26.46 15.00
CA HIS A 464 1.02 -27.08 13.72
C HIS A 464 1.28 -26.14 12.53
N LEU A 465 0.93 -24.85 12.65
CA LEU A 465 1.23 -23.86 11.61
C LEU A 465 2.73 -23.65 11.45
N ARG A 466 3.50 -23.53 12.53
CA ARG A 466 4.97 -23.41 12.48
C ARG A 466 5.59 -24.57 11.69
N GLU A 467 5.20 -25.80 12.04
CA GLU A 467 5.67 -27.00 11.35
C GLU A 467 5.28 -27.00 9.86
N ALA A 468 4.04 -26.66 9.55
CA ALA A 468 3.52 -26.61 8.18
C ALA A 468 4.22 -25.55 7.32
N PHE A 469 4.72 -24.48 7.93
CA PHE A 469 5.46 -23.40 7.26
C PHE A 469 6.98 -23.65 7.27
N GLY A 470 7.44 -24.76 7.86
CA GLY A 470 8.84 -25.17 7.85
C GLY A 470 9.72 -24.37 8.81
N TRP A 471 9.17 -23.88 9.94
CA TRP A 471 9.94 -23.19 10.96
C TRP A 471 9.58 -23.65 12.37
N LYS A 472 10.38 -23.26 13.36
CA LYS A 472 10.14 -23.55 14.78
C LYS A 472 10.80 -22.54 15.69
N TYR A 473 10.57 -22.63 16.99
CA TYR A 473 11.26 -21.81 17.98
C TYR A 473 12.52 -22.48 18.53
N HIS A 474 13.66 -21.78 18.47
CA HIS A 474 14.93 -22.18 19.06
C HIS A 474 15.19 -21.40 20.36
N GLN A 475 15.51 -22.10 21.46
CA GLN A 475 15.62 -21.51 22.81
C GLN A 475 16.56 -20.31 22.92
N LYS A 476 17.64 -20.28 22.14
CA LYS A 476 18.65 -19.22 22.13
C LYS A 476 18.45 -18.17 21.03
N PHE A 477 17.86 -18.55 19.90
CA PHE A 477 17.87 -17.74 18.68
C PHE A 477 16.47 -17.27 18.27
N GLY A 478 15.43 -17.67 19.01
CA GLY A 478 14.06 -17.32 18.66
C GLY A 478 13.54 -18.14 17.48
N PRO A 479 12.64 -17.60 16.66
CA PRO A 479 12.13 -18.24 15.45
C PRO A 479 13.27 -18.57 14.47
N VAL A 480 13.33 -19.82 13.99
CA VAL A 480 14.32 -20.31 13.03
C VAL A 480 13.64 -21.03 11.87
N MET A 481 14.13 -20.82 10.65
CA MET A 481 13.73 -21.60 9.49
C MET A 481 14.43 -22.96 9.47
N LEU A 482 13.71 -23.98 9.01
CA LEU A 482 14.28 -25.29 8.73
C LEU A 482 14.65 -25.38 7.25
N ASP A 483 15.84 -25.89 6.94
CA ASP A 483 16.18 -26.30 5.58
C ASP A 483 15.71 -27.75 5.27
N LYS A 484 15.79 -28.13 3.99
CA LYS A 484 15.42 -29.47 3.49
C LYS A 484 16.17 -30.63 4.18
N ASN A 485 17.34 -30.37 4.76
CA ASN A 485 18.16 -31.35 5.44
C ASN A 485 17.94 -31.34 6.96
N GLY A 486 17.12 -30.44 7.50
CA GLY A 486 16.91 -30.27 8.93
C GLY A 486 17.92 -29.36 9.63
N GLY A 487 18.73 -28.61 8.88
CA GLY A 487 19.52 -27.50 9.41
C GLY A 487 18.62 -26.34 9.83
N MET A 488 19.01 -25.62 10.89
CA MET A 488 18.26 -24.50 11.45
C MET A 488 18.98 -23.19 11.16
N TRP A 489 18.23 -22.23 10.63
CA TRP A 489 18.75 -20.94 10.19
C TRP A 489 18.03 -19.82 10.93
N SER A 490 18.80 -18.93 11.55
CA SER A 490 18.30 -17.75 12.23
C SER A 490 18.57 -16.52 11.35
N PRO A 491 17.62 -15.59 11.23
CA PRO A 491 17.93 -14.29 10.63
C PRO A 491 18.97 -13.59 11.52
N THR A 492 19.97 -12.94 10.92
CA THR A 492 20.97 -12.20 11.67
C THR A 492 20.42 -10.83 12.05
N SER A 493 19.90 -10.68 13.26
CA SER A 493 19.44 -9.39 13.82
C SER A 493 20.58 -8.41 14.16
N ARG A 494 21.75 -8.52 13.50
CA ARG A 494 22.95 -7.75 13.85
C ARG A 494 22.90 -6.33 13.29
N GLY A 495 22.09 -5.49 13.91
CA GLY A 495 22.16 -4.02 13.83
C GLY A 495 20.79 -3.39 13.61
N ASN A 496 20.25 -2.75 14.65
CA ASN A 496 19.11 -1.83 14.64
C ASN A 496 17.90 -2.24 13.77
N HIS A 497 17.00 -3.02 14.37
CA HIS A 497 15.54 -3.06 14.23
C HIS A 497 14.81 -3.14 12.86
N ASP A 498 15.35 -2.73 11.70
CA ASP A 498 14.45 -2.37 10.58
C ASP A 498 14.68 -3.09 9.24
N HIS A 499 15.47 -4.18 9.18
CA HIS A 499 15.69 -4.93 7.93
C HIS A 499 15.39 -6.44 8.05
N GLU A 500 14.56 -6.82 9.02
CA GLU A 500 14.13 -8.21 9.21
C GLU A 500 13.03 -8.58 8.20
N GLY A 501 13.44 -8.85 6.96
CA GLY A 501 12.55 -9.43 5.97
C GLY A 501 12.83 -9.02 4.55
N GLY A 502 13.44 -9.91 3.78
CA GLY A 502 13.54 -9.73 2.33
C GLY A 502 14.72 -10.50 1.73
N PRO A 503 14.94 -10.39 0.42
CA PRO A 503 16.04 -11.08 -0.28
C PRO A 503 17.43 -10.74 0.29
N SER A 504 17.57 -9.56 0.89
CA SER A 504 18.80 -9.05 1.50
C SER A 504 19.04 -9.56 2.93
N THR A 505 18.05 -10.20 3.58
CA THR A 505 18.20 -10.73 4.93
C THR A 505 19.33 -11.75 4.97
N SER A 506 20.30 -11.53 5.84
CA SER A 506 21.37 -12.50 6.10
C SER A 506 20.87 -13.53 7.12
N TRP A 507 21.13 -14.80 6.84
CA TRP A 507 20.75 -15.95 7.64
C TRP A 507 22.00 -16.66 8.11
N VAL A 508 22.04 -17.07 9.37
CA VAL A 508 23.15 -17.84 9.93
C VAL A 508 22.65 -19.21 10.38
N TRP A 509 23.40 -20.24 10.00
CA TRP A 509 23.18 -21.58 10.52
C TRP A 509 23.46 -21.60 12.02
N VAL A 510 22.52 -22.11 12.81
CA VAL A 510 22.60 -22.07 14.28
C VAL A 510 22.57 -23.44 14.94
N ASP A 511 21.90 -24.42 14.35
CA ASP A 511 21.76 -25.78 14.90
C ASP A 511 21.22 -26.77 13.84
N GLY A 512 20.96 -28.02 14.23
CA GLY A 512 20.32 -29.05 13.40
C GLY A 512 21.32 -29.91 12.65
N THR A 513 20.94 -30.36 11.46
CA THR A 513 21.84 -31.15 10.60
C THR A 513 23.07 -30.33 10.26
N LYS A 514 24.25 -30.90 10.53
CA LYS A 514 25.54 -30.24 10.27
C LYS A 514 25.70 -29.97 8.77
N LEU A 515 26.17 -28.76 8.47
CA LEU A 515 26.57 -28.39 7.12
C LEU A 515 27.71 -29.28 6.61
N GLN A 516 27.70 -29.57 5.31
CA GLN A 516 28.78 -30.29 4.66
C GLN A 516 30.06 -29.44 4.61
N LYS A 517 31.22 -30.10 4.54
CA LYS A 517 32.51 -29.39 4.48
C LYS A 517 32.54 -28.47 3.27
N GLY A 518 32.71 -27.17 3.50
CA GLY A 518 32.79 -26.14 2.46
C GLY A 518 31.48 -25.37 2.22
N GLU A 519 30.37 -25.76 2.84
CA GLU A 519 29.15 -24.95 2.81
C GLU A 519 29.29 -23.67 3.64
N LYS A 520 28.57 -22.61 3.23
CA LYS A 520 28.57 -21.34 3.94
C LYS A 520 27.73 -21.44 5.23
N HIS A 521 28.27 -20.93 6.33
CA HIS A 521 27.50 -20.74 7.59
C HIS A 521 26.59 -19.51 7.58
N THR A 522 26.70 -18.68 6.54
CA THR A 522 25.85 -17.52 6.30
C THR A 522 25.36 -17.55 4.87
N ILE A 523 24.07 -17.31 4.69
CA ILE A 523 23.41 -17.23 3.38
C ILE A 523 22.50 -16.01 3.32
N ASN A 524 22.10 -15.55 2.14
CA ASN A 524 21.11 -14.48 1.99
C ASN A 524 19.66 -15.02 1.95
N GLY A 525 18.68 -14.12 1.84
CA GLY A 525 17.25 -14.47 1.86
C GLY A 525 16.85 -15.35 0.68
N SER A 526 17.37 -15.07 -0.51
CA SER A 526 17.13 -15.89 -1.70
C SER A 526 17.71 -17.31 -1.57
N GLU A 527 18.95 -17.44 -1.10
CA GLU A 527 19.59 -18.73 -0.80
C GLU A 527 18.80 -19.49 0.28
N MET A 528 18.25 -18.81 1.29
CA MET A 528 17.39 -19.42 2.30
C MET A 528 16.07 -19.90 1.72
N ALA A 529 15.41 -19.11 0.86
CA ALA A 529 14.16 -19.49 0.20
C ALA A 529 14.33 -20.79 -0.62
N GLU A 530 15.47 -20.96 -1.29
CA GLU A 530 15.80 -22.19 -2.03
C GLU A 530 16.11 -23.38 -1.12
N ARG A 531 16.75 -23.14 0.02
CA ARG A 531 17.12 -24.17 1.01
C ARG A 531 15.95 -24.58 1.91
N ALA A 532 14.94 -23.73 2.08
CA ALA A 532 13.84 -23.92 3.01
C ALA A 532 13.15 -25.28 2.81
N LYS A 533 12.83 -25.93 3.93
CA LYS A 533 12.10 -27.20 3.97
C LYS A 533 10.74 -27.07 3.29
N VAL A 534 10.09 -25.94 3.52
CA VAL A 534 8.79 -25.58 2.92
C VAL A 534 8.99 -24.29 2.13
N LYS A 535 8.49 -24.27 0.90
CA LYS A 535 8.50 -23.06 0.07
C LYS A 535 7.70 -21.97 0.76
N GLN A 536 8.29 -20.79 0.89
CA GLN A 536 7.61 -19.64 1.49
C GLN A 536 6.51 -19.12 0.57
N ALA A 537 5.52 -18.46 1.17
CA ALA A 537 4.39 -17.88 0.44
C ALA A 537 4.86 -16.78 -0.53
N SER A 538 5.82 -15.98 -0.08
CA SER A 538 6.43 -14.91 -0.87
C SER A 538 7.93 -14.74 -0.53
N GLU A 539 8.61 -13.90 -1.31
CA GLU A 539 9.97 -13.43 -1.01
C GLU A 539 9.97 -12.03 -0.37
N TYR A 540 8.78 -11.47 -0.08
CA TYR A 540 8.61 -10.14 0.49
C TYR A 540 9.25 -10.07 1.88
N ASN A 541 8.96 -11.04 2.74
CA ASN A 541 9.54 -11.18 4.06
C ASN A 541 9.96 -12.63 4.30
N SER A 542 11.27 -12.84 4.47
CA SER A 542 11.80 -14.17 4.78
C SER A 542 11.66 -14.56 6.27
N SER A 543 11.22 -13.64 7.14
CA SER A 543 11.12 -13.88 8.58
C SER A 543 10.12 -15.01 8.88
N PRO A 544 10.47 -15.97 9.76
CA PRO A 544 9.59 -17.10 10.03
C PRO A 544 8.26 -16.68 10.62
N TYR A 545 8.27 -15.67 11.49
CA TYR A 545 7.04 -15.19 12.11
C TYR A 545 6.19 -14.37 11.13
N GLU A 546 6.75 -13.71 10.12
CA GLU A 546 5.96 -12.96 9.13
C GLU A 546 5.29 -13.88 8.09
N SER A 547 5.84 -15.08 7.88
CA SER A 547 5.41 -16.03 6.85
C SER A 547 3.90 -16.34 6.88
N HIS A 548 3.28 -16.45 8.07
CA HIS A 548 1.84 -16.68 8.17
C HIS A 548 1.02 -15.46 7.75
N ALA A 549 1.42 -14.24 8.16
CA ALA A 549 0.73 -13.03 7.78
C ALA A 549 0.70 -12.87 6.25
N GLU A 550 1.85 -13.13 5.62
CA GLU A 550 1.97 -13.17 4.17
C GLU A 550 1.10 -14.23 3.52
N ALA A 551 1.17 -15.48 3.99
CA ALA A 551 0.41 -16.57 3.41
C ALA A 551 -1.10 -16.35 3.49
N ALA A 552 -1.60 -15.87 4.63
CA ALA A 552 -3.02 -15.59 4.79
C ALA A 552 -3.45 -14.42 3.90
N SER A 553 -2.59 -13.41 3.75
CA SER A 553 -2.84 -12.27 2.89
C SER A 553 -2.82 -12.65 1.41
N LEU A 554 -1.89 -13.50 0.98
CA LEU A 554 -1.85 -14.06 -0.37
C LEU A 554 -3.06 -14.96 -0.62
N LEU A 555 -3.47 -15.79 0.35
CA LEU A 555 -4.70 -16.57 0.25
C LEU A 555 -5.91 -15.66 0.01
N ARG A 556 -5.97 -14.50 0.66
CA ARG A 556 -7.08 -13.54 0.49
C ARG A 556 -6.93 -12.67 -0.76
N HIS A 557 -5.73 -12.48 -1.26
CA HIS A 557 -5.43 -11.68 -2.44
C HIS A 557 -5.61 -12.51 -3.72
N ASP A 558 -4.82 -13.58 -3.86
CA ASP A 558 -4.76 -14.49 -4.99
C ASP A 558 -4.49 -15.94 -4.51
N PRO A 559 -5.55 -16.68 -4.14
CA PRO A 559 -5.42 -18.08 -3.69
C PRO A 559 -4.70 -18.99 -4.69
N ALA A 560 -4.86 -18.73 -6.00
CA ALA A 560 -4.31 -19.57 -7.05
C ALA A 560 -2.79 -19.39 -7.16
N ASP A 561 -2.30 -18.16 -7.02
CA ASP A 561 -0.86 -17.88 -6.99
C ASP A 561 -0.19 -18.55 -5.78
N LEU A 562 -0.80 -18.46 -4.59
CA LEU A 562 -0.30 -19.15 -3.39
C LEU A 562 -0.29 -20.67 -3.57
N ALA A 563 -1.39 -21.25 -4.05
CA ALA A 563 -1.50 -22.69 -4.31
C ALA A 563 -0.43 -23.18 -5.29
N LYS A 564 -0.13 -22.40 -6.33
CA LYS A 564 0.91 -22.71 -7.32
C LYS A 564 2.32 -22.63 -6.73
N ARG A 565 2.61 -21.62 -5.91
CA ARG A 565 3.96 -21.34 -5.41
C ARG A 565 4.34 -22.21 -4.20
N ALA A 566 3.41 -22.34 -3.26
CA ALA A 566 3.63 -23.00 -1.97
C ALA A 566 2.39 -23.84 -1.57
N PRO A 567 2.16 -25.00 -2.22
CA PRO A 567 0.94 -25.78 -2.03
C PRO A 567 0.75 -26.29 -0.58
N GLU A 568 1.83 -26.61 0.13
CA GLU A 568 1.77 -27.02 1.53
C GLU A 568 1.30 -25.86 2.42
N VAL A 569 1.87 -24.67 2.22
CA VAL A 569 1.49 -23.44 2.93
C VAL A 569 0.05 -23.07 2.62
N TYR A 570 -0.37 -23.18 1.34
CA TYR A 570 -1.75 -22.96 0.91
C TYR A 570 -2.73 -23.82 1.70
N ARG A 571 -2.51 -25.14 1.78
CA ARG A 571 -3.41 -26.05 2.52
C ARG A 571 -3.52 -25.65 3.99
N ALA A 572 -2.37 -25.42 4.64
CA ALA A 572 -2.33 -25.07 6.05
C ALA A 572 -3.07 -23.76 6.34
N VAL A 573 -2.81 -22.71 5.56
CA VAL A 573 -3.45 -21.41 5.79
C VAL A 573 -4.92 -21.37 5.34
N ARG A 574 -5.30 -22.14 4.31
CA ARG A 574 -6.70 -22.34 3.91
C ARG A 574 -7.50 -22.96 5.04
N ASP A 575 -6.98 -24.02 5.65
CA ASP A 575 -7.67 -24.75 6.71
C ASP A 575 -7.78 -23.89 7.96
N TRP A 576 -6.71 -23.15 8.31
CA TRP A 576 -6.74 -22.15 9.37
C TRP A 576 -7.78 -21.05 9.10
N ASP A 577 -7.77 -20.42 7.92
CA ASP A 577 -8.72 -19.35 7.54
C ASP A 577 -10.16 -19.86 7.63
N GLN A 578 -10.40 -21.09 7.17
CA GLN A 578 -11.72 -21.72 7.23
C GLN A 578 -12.20 -21.93 8.68
N THR A 579 -11.31 -22.23 9.64
CA THR A 579 -11.70 -22.31 11.06
C THR A 579 -12.19 -20.96 11.58
N LYS A 580 -11.57 -19.85 11.16
CA LYS A 580 -11.99 -18.49 11.53
C LYS A 580 -13.31 -18.13 10.87
N ILE A 581 -13.49 -18.44 9.59
CA ILE A 581 -14.77 -18.28 8.88
C ILE A 581 -15.88 -19.05 9.61
N ASN A 582 -15.66 -20.32 9.94
CA ASN A 582 -16.64 -21.16 10.62
C ASN A 582 -17.01 -20.61 12.00
N LYS A 583 -16.05 -20.04 12.75
CA LYS A 583 -16.31 -19.40 14.03
C LYS A 583 -17.26 -18.21 13.91
N VAL A 584 -17.11 -17.40 12.86
CA VAL A 584 -17.91 -16.16 12.66
C VAL A 584 -19.27 -16.44 12.03
N PHE A 585 -19.32 -17.32 11.02
CA PHE A 585 -20.50 -17.53 10.19
C PHE A 585 -21.25 -18.85 10.47
N GLY A 586 -20.66 -19.73 11.28
CA GLY A 586 -21.12 -21.11 11.47
C GLY A 586 -20.51 -22.07 10.45
N GLU A 587 -20.34 -23.33 10.88
CA GLU A 587 -19.76 -24.39 10.06
C GLU A 587 -20.58 -24.66 8.79
N GLY A 588 -19.88 -24.75 7.65
CA GLY A 588 -20.48 -25.08 6.36
C GLY A 588 -21.42 -24.01 5.80
N LYS A 589 -21.34 -22.76 6.29
CA LYS A 589 -22.15 -21.63 5.80
C LYS A 589 -21.43 -20.81 4.77
N MET A 590 -20.15 -20.51 5.03
CA MET A 590 -19.32 -19.67 4.19
C MET A 590 -17.96 -20.36 3.97
N ILE A 591 -17.33 -20.09 2.83
CA ILE A 591 -15.97 -20.54 2.51
C ILE A 591 -15.17 -19.44 1.85
N ARG A 592 -13.85 -19.55 1.93
CA ARG A 592 -12.95 -18.77 1.07
C ARG A 592 -13.06 -19.25 -0.37
N GLY A 593 -13.50 -18.37 -1.26
CA GLY A 593 -13.60 -18.62 -2.69
C GLY A 593 -12.27 -18.50 -3.43
N ILE A 594 -12.23 -18.94 -4.69
CA ILE A 594 -11.02 -18.91 -5.54
C ILE A 594 -10.53 -17.51 -5.90
N ASN A 595 -11.36 -16.49 -5.68
CA ASN A 595 -11.01 -15.09 -5.87
C ASN A 595 -10.55 -14.44 -4.56
N GLY A 596 -10.39 -15.19 -3.47
CA GLY A 596 -9.97 -14.68 -2.17
C GLY A 596 -11.09 -14.02 -1.33
N LYS A 597 -12.33 -13.96 -1.82
CA LYS A 597 -13.49 -13.43 -1.05
C LYS A 597 -14.18 -14.53 -0.25
N ILE A 598 -14.92 -14.14 0.80
CA ILE A 598 -15.80 -15.04 1.53
C ILE A 598 -17.11 -15.18 0.73
N VAL A 599 -17.45 -16.40 0.33
CA VAL A 599 -18.64 -16.73 -0.46
C VAL A 599 -19.47 -17.79 0.24
N GLN A 600 -20.71 -17.98 -0.20
CA GLN A 600 -21.56 -19.04 0.34
C GLN A 600 -20.93 -20.42 0.11
N ASP A 601 -20.98 -21.27 1.13
CA ASP A 601 -20.55 -22.66 1.02
C ASP A 601 -21.60 -23.52 0.30
N ASN A 602 -21.51 -23.58 -1.02
CA ASN A 602 -22.40 -24.36 -1.88
C ASN A 602 -21.59 -25.26 -2.83
N ALA A 603 -22.28 -26.16 -3.54
CA ALA A 603 -21.62 -27.14 -4.42
C ALA A 603 -20.78 -26.48 -5.52
N GLU A 604 -21.26 -25.39 -6.11
CA GLU A 604 -20.58 -24.64 -7.17
C GLU A 604 -19.25 -24.06 -6.66
N ASN A 605 -19.27 -23.34 -5.54
CA ASN A 605 -18.06 -22.73 -4.99
C ASN A 605 -17.05 -23.79 -4.49
N ARG A 606 -17.52 -24.90 -3.91
CA ARG A 606 -16.65 -26.04 -3.54
C ARG A 606 -16.00 -26.65 -4.77
N GLN A 607 -16.76 -26.90 -5.83
CA GLN A 607 -16.26 -27.47 -7.08
C GLN A 607 -15.25 -26.52 -7.75
N ALA A 608 -15.52 -25.22 -7.79
CA ALA A 608 -14.60 -24.23 -8.33
C ALA A 608 -13.26 -24.23 -7.57
N ARG A 609 -13.29 -24.32 -6.24
CA ARG A 609 -12.08 -24.45 -5.41
C ARG A 609 -11.35 -25.76 -5.68
N GLN A 610 -12.04 -26.89 -5.68
CA GLN A 610 -11.44 -28.20 -5.97
C GLN A 610 -10.82 -28.26 -7.36
N GLU A 611 -11.43 -27.63 -8.37
CA GLU A 611 -10.85 -27.51 -9.71
C GLU A 611 -9.56 -26.68 -9.69
N MET A 612 -9.57 -25.57 -8.95
CA MET A 612 -8.37 -24.75 -8.77
C MET A 612 -7.25 -25.56 -8.10
N GLU A 613 -7.54 -26.24 -7.00
CA GLU A 613 -6.59 -27.07 -6.25
C GLU A 613 -6.02 -28.20 -7.12
N ARG A 614 -6.89 -28.91 -7.88
CA ARG A 614 -6.47 -30.00 -8.77
C ARG A 614 -5.49 -29.54 -9.85
N ARG A 615 -5.66 -28.34 -10.40
CA ARG A 615 -4.73 -27.76 -11.40
C ARG A 615 -3.31 -27.58 -10.85
N PHE A 616 -3.15 -27.47 -9.53
CA PHE A 616 -1.86 -27.31 -8.87
C PHE A 616 -1.40 -28.57 -8.11
N GLY A 617 -2.10 -29.70 -8.28
CA GLY A 617 -1.74 -30.96 -7.62
C GLY A 617 -2.02 -30.97 -6.10
N ILE A 618 -2.99 -30.16 -5.66
CA ILE A 618 -3.38 -30.03 -4.25
C ILE A 618 -4.46 -31.03 -3.85
#